data_AF-A0A962D871-F1
#
_entry.id   AF-A0A962D871-F1
#
_cell.length_a   1.000
_cell.length_b   1.000
_cell.length_c   1.000
_cell.angle_alpha   90.00
_cell.angle_beta   90.00
_cell.angle_gamma   90.00
#
_symmetry.space_group_name_H-M   'P 1'
#
loop_
_entity.id
_entity.type
_entity.pdbx_description
1 polymer ?
#
loop_
_entity_poly.entity_id
_entity_poly.type
_entity_poly.pdbx_seq_one_letter_code
_entity_poly.pdbx_strand_id
1 'polypeptide(L)'
;MSPFIKKTASPRNNSVPLITSQDVEYAIYIHHPANDDRFGSWERASTTRNRKDALREAQKLYKSRKYAKVEIIRNMFDRTLKRRQGETMMILSDEPAQKTFRTGMHTVLYLAMILLAAALALSIMTAL
;
A
#
# COMPACT_ATOMS: atom_id res chain seq x y z
N MET A 1 18.20 15.12 -54.82
CA MET A 1 18.52 15.60 -53.46
C MET A 1 17.52 15.00 -52.48
N SER A 2 17.97 14.12 -51.60
CA SER A 2 17.15 13.63 -50.46
C SER A 2 18.09 13.47 -49.26
N PRO A 3 17.75 14.04 -48.08
CA PRO A 3 18.64 13.97 -46.93
C PRO A 3 18.50 12.62 -46.23
N PHE A 4 19.63 11.95 -46.04
CA PHE A 4 19.76 10.79 -45.15
C PHE A 4 19.65 11.27 -43.69
N ILE A 5 18.53 10.98 -43.04
CA ILE A 5 18.37 11.18 -41.60
C ILE A 5 19.09 10.04 -40.88
N LYS A 6 20.27 10.33 -40.30
CA LYS A 6 20.91 9.45 -39.31
C LYS A 6 20.01 9.32 -38.09
N LYS A 7 19.38 8.16 -37.92
CA LYS A 7 18.73 7.77 -36.65
C LYS A 7 19.83 7.62 -35.60
N THR A 8 20.00 8.62 -34.75
CA THR A 8 20.79 8.51 -33.53
C THR A 8 20.05 7.57 -32.57
N ALA A 9 20.63 6.40 -32.31
CA ALA A 9 20.15 5.51 -31.27
C ALA A 9 20.38 6.20 -29.92
N SER A 10 19.30 6.64 -29.28
CA SER A 10 19.34 7.11 -27.89
C SER A 10 19.63 5.91 -26.97
N PRO A 11 20.66 5.96 -26.12
CA PRO A 11 20.90 4.89 -25.16
C PRO A 11 19.89 5.09 -24.02
N ARG A 12 18.71 4.48 -24.13
CA ARG A 12 17.86 4.27 -22.95
C ARG A 12 18.53 3.20 -22.09
N ASN A 13 19.53 3.62 -21.31
CA ASN A 13 19.90 2.92 -20.09
C ASN A 13 18.77 3.09 -19.07
N ASN A 14 17.67 2.40 -19.32
CA ASN A 14 16.69 2.10 -18.30
C ASN A 14 16.96 0.66 -17.91
N SER A 15 17.96 0.47 -17.05
CA SER A 15 18.13 -0.75 -16.26
C SER A 15 16.96 -0.86 -15.28
N VAL A 16 15.75 -1.04 -15.82
CA VAL A 16 14.64 -1.62 -15.08
C VAL A 16 15.16 -3.00 -14.68
N PRO A 17 15.29 -3.30 -13.38
CA PRO A 17 15.72 -4.62 -12.98
C PRO A 17 14.79 -5.61 -13.65
N LEU A 18 15.36 -6.49 -14.48
CA LEU A 18 14.62 -7.51 -15.18
C LEU A 18 14.10 -8.47 -14.10
N ILE A 19 12.93 -8.18 -13.54
CA ILE A 19 12.20 -9.09 -12.67
C ILE A 19 11.82 -10.25 -13.58
N THR A 20 12.69 -11.24 -13.63
CA THR A 20 12.41 -12.49 -14.32
C THR A 20 11.22 -13.10 -13.58
N SER A 21 10.18 -13.47 -14.32
CA SER A 21 8.91 -13.99 -13.78
C SER A 21 9.08 -15.19 -12.83
N GLN A 22 10.26 -15.82 -12.85
CA GLN A 22 10.65 -16.93 -11.98
C GLN A 22 10.83 -16.54 -10.51
N ASP A 23 11.05 -15.26 -10.18
CA ASP A 23 11.32 -14.79 -8.82
C ASP A 23 10.07 -14.19 -8.12
N VAL A 24 8.88 -14.41 -8.68
CA VAL A 24 7.62 -13.89 -8.13
C VAL A 24 6.82 -15.00 -7.44
N GLU A 25 6.46 -14.77 -6.19
CA GLU A 25 5.59 -15.63 -5.39
C GLU A 25 4.43 -14.81 -4.84
N TYR A 26 3.23 -15.37 -4.82
CA TYR A 26 2.03 -14.76 -4.27
C TYR A 26 1.66 -15.52 -3.00
N ALA A 27 1.63 -14.82 -1.87
CA ALA A 27 1.21 -15.35 -0.58
C ALA A 27 -0.18 -14.82 -0.24
N ILE A 28 -1.07 -15.70 0.22
CA ILE A 28 -2.42 -15.35 0.65
C ILE A 28 -2.46 -15.38 2.16
N TYR A 29 -2.88 -14.27 2.75
CA TYR A 29 -3.07 -14.10 4.19
C TYR A 29 -4.54 -13.94 4.50
N ILE A 30 -4.97 -14.54 5.60
CA ILE A 30 -6.32 -14.46 6.14
C ILE A 30 -6.25 -13.80 7.52
N HIS A 31 -7.20 -12.91 7.78
CA HIS A 31 -7.38 -12.31 9.09
C HIS A 31 -8.63 -12.90 9.73
N HIS A 32 -8.43 -13.61 10.83
CA HIS A 32 -9.54 -14.13 11.63
C HIS A 32 -10.25 -12.97 12.34
N PRO A 33 -11.59 -12.96 12.39
CA PRO A 33 -12.32 -11.95 13.16
C PRO A 33 -11.92 -12.03 14.64
N ALA A 34 -11.95 -10.88 15.32
CA ALA A 34 -11.85 -10.86 16.76
C ALA A 34 -13.11 -11.49 17.35
N ASN A 35 -12.95 -12.36 18.34
CA ASN A 35 -14.04 -12.83 19.18
C ASN A 35 -13.94 -12.13 20.55
N ASP A 36 -14.99 -12.18 21.36
CA ASP A 36 -15.12 -11.42 22.62
C ASP A 36 -13.88 -11.46 23.53
N ASP A 37 -13.09 -12.55 23.48
CA ASP A 37 -11.88 -12.75 24.30
C ASP A 37 -10.56 -12.83 23.50
N ARG A 38 -10.57 -12.65 22.17
CA ARG A 38 -9.37 -12.79 21.32
C ARG A 38 -9.28 -11.71 20.25
N PHE A 39 -8.14 -11.03 20.21
CA PHE A 39 -7.77 -10.19 19.08
C PHE A 39 -7.73 -11.02 17.79
N GLY A 40 -8.23 -10.43 16.70
CA GLY A 40 -8.09 -11.02 15.37
C GLY A 40 -6.63 -11.31 15.06
N SER A 41 -6.38 -12.43 14.38
CA SER A 41 -5.02 -12.89 14.08
C SER A 41 -4.83 -13.05 12.58
N TRP A 42 -3.63 -12.72 12.12
CA TRP A 42 -3.19 -12.98 10.76
C TRP A 42 -2.58 -14.37 10.65
N GLU A 43 -2.97 -15.09 9.60
CA GLU A 43 -2.42 -16.40 9.25
C GLU A 43 -2.14 -16.45 7.75
N ARG A 44 -1.09 -17.14 7.35
CA ARG A 44 -0.82 -17.42 5.93
C ARG A 44 -1.58 -18.67 5.51
N ALA A 45 -2.55 -18.51 4.62
CA ALA A 45 -3.37 -19.62 4.12
C ALA A 45 -2.65 -20.44 3.04
N SER A 46 -2.03 -19.79 2.06
CA SER A 46 -1.36 -20.48 0.95
C SER A 46 -0.28 -19.64 0.28
N THR A 47 0.53 -20.27 -0.57
CA THR A 47 1.48 -19.61 -1.47
C THR A 47 1.43 -20.25 -2.86
N THR A 48 1.58 -19.43 -3.92
CA THR A 48 1.61 -19.89 -5.30
C THR A 48 2.45 -18.97 -6.18
N ARG A 49 3.01 -19.49 -7.27
CA ARG A 49 3.70 -18.68 -8.28
C ARG A 49 2.75 -18.15 -9.36
N ASN A 50 1.50 -18.61 -9.38
CA ASN A 50 0.51 -18.20 -10.37
C ASN A 50 -0.46 -17.16 -9.81
N ARG A 51 -0.40 -15.95 -10.37
CA ARG A 51 -1.28 -14.82 -10.00
C ARG A 51 -2.78 -15.17 -10.08
N LYS A 52 -3.20 -15.89 -11.14
CA LYS A 52 -4.62 -16.21 -11.34
C LYS A 52 -5.13 -17.19 -10.28
N ASP A 53 -4.28 -18.12 -9.88
CA ASP A 53 -4.62 -19.08 -8.83
C ASP A 53 -4.72 -18.38 -7.47
N ALA A 54 -3.77 -17.48 -7.16
CA ALA A 54 -3.84 -16.66 -5.95
C ALA A 54 -5.13 -15.81 -5.87
N LEU A 55 -5.50 -15.16 -6.97
CA LEU A 55 -6.74 -14.38 -7.04
C LEU A 55 -7.98 -15.24 -6.84
N ARG A 56 -8.04 -16.40 -7.50
CA ARG A 56 -9.17 -17.34 -7.40
C ARG A 56 -9.32 -17.88 -5.98
N GLU A 57 -8.21 -18.25 -5.35
CA GLU A 57 -8.20 -18.77 -3.99
C GLU A 57 -8.59 -17.69 -2.96
N ALA A 58 -8.02 -16.49 -3.07
CA ALA A 58 -8.40 -15.37 -2.21
C ALA A 58 -9.89 -15.03 -2.32
N GLN A 59 -10.45 -15.01 -3.54
CA GLN A 59 -11.89 -14.82 -3.73
C GLN A 59 -12.72 -15.94 -3.13
N LYS A 60 -12.27 -17.21 -3.23
CA LYS A 60 -12.96 -18.35 -2.60
C LYS A 60 -12.98 -18.19 -1.07
N LEU A 61 -11.84 -17.84 -0.47
CA LEU A 61 -11.71 -17.61 0.97
C LEU A 61 -12.59 -16.44 1.43
N TYR A 62 -12.57 -15.33 0.70
CA TYR A 62 -13.41 -14.17 1.01
C TYR A 62 -14.92 -14.49 0.91
N LYS A 63 -15.35 -15.18 -0.16
CA LYS A 63 -16.75 -15.61 -0.33
C LYS A 63 -17.23 -16.56 0.76
N SER A 64 -16.33 -17.25 1.47
CA SER A 64 -16.70 -18.13 2.58
C SER A 64 -17.22 -17.37 3.81
N ARG A 65 -16.95 -16.05 3.91
CA ARG A 65 -17.31 -15.17 5.05
C ARG A 65 -16.77 -15.62 6.41
N LYS A 66 -15.84 -16.58 6.44
CA LYS A 66 -15.20 -17.05 7.67
C LYS A 66 -14.13 -16.10 8.21
N TYR A 67 -13.61 -15.23 7.34
CA TYR A 67 -12.47 -14.36 7.62
C TYR A 67 -12.90 -12.91 7.46
N ALA A 68 -12.41 -12.04 8.34
CA ALA A 68 -12.70 -10.61 8.31
C ALA A 68 -12.00 -9.92 7.12
N LYS A 69 -10.77 -10.36 6.81
CA LYS A 69 -9.97 -9.83 5.70
C LYS A 69 -9.21 -10.97 5.01
N VAL A 70 -9.01 -10.83 3.71
CA VAL A 70 -8.13 -11.69 2.91
C VAL A 70 -7.20 -10.80 2.11
N GLU A 71 -5.90 -10.99 2.27
CA GLU A 71 -4.86 -10.18 1.62
C GLU A 71 -4.00 -11.05 0.70
N ILE A 72 -3.64 -10.53 -0.47
CA ILE A 72 -2.66 -11.14 -1.36
C ILE A 72 -1.41 -10.27 -1.38
N ILE A 73 -0.28 -10.85 -1.01
CA ILE A 73 1.02 -10.21 -1.05
C ILE A 73 1.83 -10.82 -2.19
N ARG A 74 2.30 -9.96 -3.11
CA ARG A 74 3.27 -10.32 -4.15
C ARG A 74 4.67 -10.17 -3.57
N ASN A 75 5.33 -11.28 -3.37
CA ASN A 75 6.73 -11.35 -2.98
C ASN A 75 7.62 -11.40 -4.22
N MET A 76 8.63 -10.54 -4.24
CA MET A 76 9.64 -10.46 -5.30
C MET A 76 11.01 -10.43 -4.66
N PHE A 77 12.01 -11.04 -5.28
CA PHE A 77 13.40 -10.80 -4.90
C PHE A 77 13.95 -9.59 -5.66
N ASP A 78 14.26 -8.52 -4.92
CA ASP A 78 14.95 -7.36 -5.46
C ASP A 78 16.45 -7.67 -5.52
N ARG A 79 16.96 -7.84 -6.75
CA ARG A 79 18.39 -8.12 -7.00
C ARG A 79 19.29 -6.92 -6.71
N THR A 80 18.78 -5.70 -6.87
CA THR A 80 19.53 -4.46 -6.59
C THR A 80 19.76 -4.32 -5.10
N LEU A 81 18.71 -4.53 -4.30
CA LEU A 81 18.78 -4.43 -2.84
C LEU A 81 19.12 -5.76 -2.15
N LYS A 82 19.32 -6.84 -2.92
CA LYS A 82 19.58 -8.21 -2.46
C LYS A 82 18.64 -8.68 -1.35
N ARG A 83 17.36 -8.32 -1.43
CA ARG A 83 16.34 -8.63 -0.39
C ARG A 83 15.00 -9.01 -0.99
N ARG A 84 14.22 -9.80 -0.26
CA ARG A 84 12.81 -10.03 -0.62
C ARG A 84 11.99 -8.79 -0.26
N GLN A 85 11.13 -8.39 -1.18
CA GLN A 85 10.14 -7.33 -0.98
C GLN A 85 8.74 -7.92 -1.17
N GLY A 86 7.85 -7.64 -0.23
CA GLY A 86 6.43 -7.95 -0.34
C GLY A 86 5.65 -6.69 -0.69
N GLU A 87 4.80 -6.78 -1.70
CA GLU A 87 3.87 -5.72 -2.10
C GLU A 87 2.44 -6.24 -1.95
N THR A 88 1.61 -5.55 -1.17
CA THR A 88 0.19 -5.87 -1.07
C THR A 88 -0.49 -5.62 -2.41
N MET A 89 -0.95 -6.68 -3.06
CA MET A 89 -1.59 -6.60 -4.37
C MET A 89 -3.09 -6.33 -4.25
N MET A 90 -3.74 -6.92 -3.25
CA MET A 90 -5.19 -6.80 -3.05
C MET A 90 -5.56 -7.14 -1.61
N ILE A 91 -6.51 -6.40 -1.05
CA ILE A 91 -7.18 -6.70 0.21
C ILE A 91 -8.68 -6.82 -0.07
N LEU A 92 -9.28 -7.92 0.35
CA LEU A 92 -10.72 -8.15 0.35
C LEU A 92 -11.21 -8.07 1.79
N SER A 93 -12.10 -7.13 2.09
CA SER A 93 -12.66 -6.93 3.41
C SER A 93 -14.06 -6.35 3.32
N ASP A 94 -14.92 -6.70 4.28
CA ASP A 94 -16.27 -6.13 4.39
C ASP A 94 -16.29 -4.78 5.13
N GLU A 95 -15.17 -4.38 5.74
CA GLU A 95 -15.06 -3.06 6.34
C GLU A 95 -15.11 -1.96 5.26
N PRO A 96 -15.91 -0.89 5.45
CA PRO A 96 -15.81 0.29 4.62
C PRO A 96 -14.38 0.83 4.78
N ALA A 97 -13.65 0.98 3.67
CA ALA A 97 -12.29 1.52 3.67
C ALA A 97 -12.28 2.82 4.47
N GLN A 98 -11.73 2.81 5.69
CA GLN A 98 -11.63 4.00 6.52
C GLN A 98 -10.63 4.97 5.87
N LYS A 99 -11.12 5.73 4.91
CA LYS A 99 -10.45 6.85 4.24
C LYS A 99 -10.61 8.14 5.06
N THR A 100 -10.63 8.13 6.39
CA THR A 100 -10.92 9.38 7.12
C THR A 100 -10.50 9.35 8.58
N PHE A 101 -9.20 9.46 8.85
CA PHE A 101 -8.77 9.91 10.20
C PHE A 101 -7.55 10.85 10.20
N ARG A 102 -6.76 10.92 9.12
CA ARG A 102 -5.61 11.84 9.07
C ARG A 102 -5.98 13.31 8.79
N THR A 103 -7.07 13.59 8.09
CA THR A 103 -7.40 14.96 7.67
C THR A 103 -7.99 15.83 8.80
N GLY A 104 -8.60 15.21 9.83
CA GLY A 104 -9.22 15.92 10.95
C GLY A 104 -8.24 16.47 11.98
N MET A 105 -7.12 15.77 12.24
CA MET A 105 -6.13 16.25 13.22
C MET A 105 -5.35 17.47 12.71
N HIS A 106 -5.05 17.55 11.41
CA HIS A 106 -4.33 18.70 10.86
C HIS A 106 -5.17 19.98 10.91
N THR A 107 -6.46 19.91 10.63
CA THR A 107 -7.37 21.09 10.64
C THR A 107 -7.52 21.69 12.04
N VAL A 108 -7.65 20.86 13.08
CA VAL A 108 -7.71 21.34 14.48
C VAL A 108 -6.40 21.99 14.90
N LEU A 109 -5.25 21.42 14.51
CA LEU A 109 -3.94 21.99 14.82
C LEU A 109 -3.72 23.36 14.15
N TYR A 110 -4.12 23.51 12.88
CA TYR A 110 -4.04 24.78 12.16
C TYR A 110 -4.94 25.85 12.80
N LEU A 111 -6.16 25.51 13.20
CA LEU A 111 -7.07 26.45 13.86
C LEU A 111 -6.52 26.92 15.22
N ALA A 112 -5.95 26.00 16.01
CA ALA A 112 -5.33 26.32 17.30
C ALA A 112 -4.12 27.25 17.14
N MET A 113 -3.29 27.04 16.12
CA MET A 113 -2.14 27.89 15.80
C MET A 113 -2.57 29.32 15.39
N ILE A 114 -3.63 29.44 14.59
CA ILE A 114 -4.15 30.75 14.16
C ILE A 114 -4.71 31.53 15.36
N LEU A 115 -5.47 30.87 16.24
CA LEU A 115 -6.02 31.50 17.45
C LEU A 115 -4.92 31.93 18.42
N LEU A 116 -3.86 31.13 18.57
CA LEU A 116 -2.72 31.47 19.42
C LEU A 116 -1.92 32.67 18.86
N ALA A 117 -1.72 32.72 17.53
CA ALA A 117 -1.06 33.84 16.87
C ALA A 117 -1.89 35.14 16.98
N ALA A 118 -3.21 35.05 16.84
CA ALA A 118 -4.12 36.19 16.99
C ALA A 118 -4.12 36.73 18.43
N ALA A 119 -4.14 35.84 19.43
CA ALA A 119 -4.05 36.24 20.84
C ALA A 119 -2.72 36.94 21.18
N LEU A 120 -1.61 36.44 20.64
CA LEU A 120 -0.29 37.04 20.82
C LEU A 120 -0.23 38.44 20.17
N ALA A 121 -0.72 38.59 18.93
CA ALA A 121 -0.75 39.88 18.24
C ALA A 121 -1.60 40.93 18.99
N LEU A 122 -2.75 40.52 19.53
CA LEU A 122 -3.62 41.40 20.32
C LEU A 122 -2.94 41.86 21.61
N SER A 123 -2.26 40.95 22.32
CA SER A 123 -1.55 41.28 23.56
C SER A 123 -0.39 42.27 23.37
N ILE A 124 0.30 42.20 22.22
CA ILE A 124 1.37 43.15 21.87
C ILE A 124 0.80 44.53 21.55
N MET A 125 -0.33 44.61 20.83
CA MET A 125 -0.99 45.89 20.50
C MET A 125 -1.58 46.60 21.72
N THR A 126 -2.01 45.87 22.75
CA THR A 126 -2.52 46.47 24.00
C THR A 126 -1.43 46.89 24.99
N ALA A 127 -0.17 46.47 24.77
CA ALA A 127 0.96 46.75 25.65
C ALA A 127 1.86 47.90 25.16
N LEU A 128 1.54 48.49 24.00
CA LEU A 128 2.15 49.67 23.39
C LEU A 128 1.24 50.89 23.58
#